data_AF-A0A7J8E4J8-F1
#
_entry.id   AF-A0A7J8E4J8-F1
#
_cell.length_a   1.000
_cell.length_b   1.000
_cell.length_c   1.000
_cell.angle_alpha   90.00
_cell.angle_beta   90.00
_cell.angle_gamma   90.00
#
_symmetry.space_group_name_H-M   'P 1'
#
loop_
_entity.id
_entity.type
_entity.pdbx_description
1 polymer ?
#
loop_
_entity_poly.entity_id
_entity_poly.type
_entity_poly.pdbx_seq_one_letter_code
_entity_poly.pdbx_strand_id
1 'polypeptide(L)'
;MSELSTNIQEKKHFANIGKTLAEKAVTRAPMNGHCHLWYAVLCGYVSEFEGLQNKVNYGHRFKEHLDKAIQLLPEEPFLYYLNGRYCYAISKLSWIEKKMAATLFGKIPSSTVQEALQNFLKVEDLHPRFSKSNYMYLAKCYIDLKQTKEAMKFCNLAEQLPCVTKEDKMAHEDMKKMCTAFKG
;
A
#
# COMPACT_ATOMS: atom_id res chain seq x y z
N MET A 1 10.57 12.39 9.79
CA MET A 1 10.18 13.82 9.81
C MET A 1 8.71 14.04 9.47
N SER A 2 8.16 13.50 8.36
CA SER A 2 6.73 13.68 8.02
C SER A 2 5.75 12.99 9.00
N GLU A 3 6.07 11.78 9.47
CA GLU A 3 5.20 11.03 10.40
C GLU A 3 5.14 11.65 11.81
N LEU A 4 6.11 12.49 12.15
CA LEU A 4 6.22 13.20 13.43
C LEU A 4 5.54 14.58 13.40
N SER A 5 5.31 15.15 12.21
CA SER A 5 4.59 16.42 12.09
C SER A 5 3.08 16.19 12.18
N THR A 6 2.37 17.06 12.88
CA THR A 6 0.90 17.13 12.84
C THR A 6 0.41 18.09 11.75
N ASN A 7 1.32 18.85 11.14
CA ASN A 7 1.01 19.87 10.14
C ASN A 7 0.99 19.27 8.71
N ILE A 8 -0.15 19.40 8.03
CA ILE A 8 -0.36 18.88 6.67
C ILE A 8 0.58 19.55 5.65
N GLN A 9 0.85 20.85 5.79
CA GLN A 9 1.74 21.57 4.87
C GLN A 9 3.19 21.11 5.02
N GLU A 10 3.65 20.87 6.25
CA GLU A 10 4.98 20.32 6.50
C GLU A 10 5.12 18.89 5.96
N LYS A 11 4.10 18.05 6.15
CA LYS A 11 4.09 16.70 5.55
C LYS A 11 4.21 16.75 4.04
N LYS A 12 3.42 17.60 3.39
CA LYS A 12 3.50 17.82 1.93
C LYS A 12 4.89 18.31 1.53
N HIS A 13 5.48 19.24 2.27
CA HIS A 13 6.81 19.76 2.00
C HIS A 13 7.89 18.67 2.08
N PHE A 14 7.93 17.90 3.17
CA PHE A 14 8.90 16.82 3.34
C PHE A 14 8.71 15.68 2.33
N ALA A 15 7.45 15.32 2.00
CA ALA A 15 7.17 14.31 0.98
C ALA A 15 7.71 14.73 -0.39
N ASN A 16 7.55 16.01 -0.76
CA ASN A 16 8.06 16.53 -2.04
C ASN A 16 9.59 16.59 -2.09
N ILE A 17 10.25 17.02 -1.00
CA ILE A 17 11.72 16.98 -0.91
C ILE A 17 12.21 15.54 -1.05
N GLY A 18 11.64 14.61 -0.27
CA GLY A 18 11.98 13.20 -0.32
C GLY A 18 11.85 12.65 -1.74
N LYS A 19 10.70 12.88 -2.40
CA LYS A 19 10.46 12.43 -3.78
C LYS A 19 11.54 12.94 -4.74
N THR A 20 11.89 14.22 -4.66
CA THR A 20 12.90 14.84 -5.54
C THR A 20 14.29 14.22 -5.33
N LEU A 21 14.65 13.90 -4.09
CA LEU A 21 15.90 13.22 -3.78
C LEU A 21 15.90 11.76 -4.28
N ALA A 22 14.79 11.04 -4.08
CA ALA A 22 14.63 9.68 -4.57
C ALA A 22 14.66 9.60 -6.10
N GLU A 23 14.10 10.59 -6.80
CA GLU A 23 14.17 10.69 -8.26
C GLU A 23 15.63 10.78 -8.74
N LYS A 24 16.42 11.66 -8.12
CA LYS A 24 17.86 11.79 -8.40
C LYS A 24 18.61 10.49 -8.09
N ALA A 25 18.22 9.78 -7.03
CA ALA A 25 18.83 8.51 -6.67
C ALA A 25 18.57 7.43 -7.73
N VAL A 26 17.31 7.30 -8.21
CA VAL A 26 16.98 6.37 -9.30
C VAL A 26 17.74 6.72 -10.58
N THR A 27 17.84 7.99 -10.95
CA THR A 27 18.61 8.40 -12.14
C THR A 27 20.09 8.02 -12.03
N ARG A 28 20.69 8.12 -10.84
CA ARG A 28 22.10 7.77 -10.62
C ARG A 28 22.34 6.27 -10.49
N ALA A 29 21.38 5.52 -9.97
CA ALA A 29 21.48 4.10 -9.69
C ALA A 29 20.22 3.33 -10.15
N PRO A 30 19.95 3.25 -11.47
CA PRO A 30 18.71 2.67 -12.01
C PRO A 30 18.59 1.15 -11.83
N MET A 31 19.66 0.47 -11.41
CA MET A 31 19.66 -0.95 -11.08
C MET A 31 19.64 -1.22 -9.58
N ASN A 32 19.48 -0.18 -8.75
CA ASN A 32 19.35 -0.33 -7.31
C ASN A 32 17.86 -0.42 -6.92
N GLY A 33 17.42 -1.60 -6.48
CA GLY A 33 16.03 -1.85 -6.11
C GLY A 33 15.52 -0.97 -4.97
N HIS A 34 16.38 -0.60 -4.01
CA HIS A 34 15.99 0.29 -2.91
C HIS A 34 15.74 1.72 -3.38
N CYS A 35 16.47 2.21 -4.38
CA CYS A 35 16.17 3.52 -4.99
C CYS A 35 14.77 3.53 -5.60
N HIS A 36 14.40 2.47 -6.33
CA HIS A 36 13.07 2.30 -6.89
C HIS A 36 11.99 2.17 -5.80
N LEU A 37 12.22 1.34 -4.78
CA LEU A 37 11.32 1.17 -3.64
C LEU A 37 10.99 2.51 -2.98
N TRP A 38 12.02 3.28 -2.59
CA TRP A 38 11.79 4.53 -1.88
C TRP A 38 11.18 5.61 -2.76
N TYR A 39 11.50 5.65 -4.06
CA TYR A 39 10.80 6.55 -4.98
C TYR A 39 9.31 6.21 -5.09
N ALA A 40 8.96 4.92 -5.21
CA ALA A 40 7.57 4.49 -5.23
C ALA A 40 6.85 4.90 -3.94
N VAL A 41 7.40 4.59 -2.77
CA VAL A 41 6.83 4.99 -1.46
C VAL A 41 6.57 6.51 -1.40
N LEU A 42 7.53 7.31 -1.85
CA LEU A 42 7.40 8.77 -1.85
C LEU A 42 6.38 9.30 -2.87
N CYS A 43 6.19 8.63 -4.02
CA CYS A 43 5.06 8.91 -4.91
C CYS A 43 3.72 8.66 -4.20
N GLY A 44 3.62 7.56 -3.43
CA GLY A 44 2.46 7.25 -2.61
C GLY A 44 2.15 8.38 -1.61
N TYR A 45 3.13 8.79 -0.80
CA TYR A 45 2.94 9.88 0.16
C TYR A 45 2.59 11.21 -0.49
N VAL A 46 3.25 11.61 -1.58
CA VAL A 46 2.92 12.88 -2.27
C VAL A 46 1.50 12.85 -2.81
N SER A 47 1.03 11.70 -3.31
CA SER A 47 -0.32 11.57 -3.88
C SER A 47 -1.46 11.87 -2.89
N GLU A 48 -1.22 11.70 -1.58
CA GLU A 48 -2.20 11.99 -0.52
C GLU A 48 -2.51 13.50 -0.39
N PHE A 49 -1.65 14.36 -0.94
CA PHE A 49 -1.76 15.82 -0.84
C PHE A 49 -2.11 16.51 -2.18
N GLU A 50 -2.56 15.72 -3.15
CA GLU A 50 -2.71 16.14 -4.54
C GLU A 50 -4.14 15.94 -5.06
N GLY A 51 -4.51 16.73 -6.06
CA GLY A 51 -5.80 16.57 -6.76
C GLY A 51 -5.86 15.27 -7.55
N LEU A 52 -7.08 14.86 -7.94
CA LEU A 52 -7.34 13.58 -8.61
C LEU A 52 -6.39 13.28 -9.78
N GLN A 53 -6.17 14.23 -10.69
CA GLN A 53 -5.27 14.04 -11.84
C GLN A 53 -3.85 13.68 -11.39
N ASN A 54 -3.29 14.42 -10.44
CA ASN A 54 -1.96 14.16 -9.92
C ASN A 54 -1.90 12.86 -9.11
N LYS A 55 -2.95 12.52 -8.36
CA LYS A 55 -3.06 11.24 -7.65
C LYS A 55 -2.98 10.06 -8.63
N VAL A 56 -3.69 10.12 -9.76
CA VAL A 56 -3.62 9.09 -10.80
C VAL A 56 -2.22 9.05 -11.44
N ASN A 57 -1.61 10.21 -11.71
CA ASN A 57 -0.24 10.28 -12.23
C ASN A 57 0.79 9.63 -11.29
N TYR A 58 0.72 9.94 -9.99
CA TYR A 58 1.61 9.34 -9.01
C TYR A 58 1.32 7.86 -8.78
N GLY A 59 0.07 7.41 -8.88
CA GLY A 59 -0.28 5.99 -8.85
C GLY A 59 0.33 5.20 -10.00
N HIS A 60 0.45 5.80 -11.19
CA HIS A 60 1.14 5.19 -12.32
C HIS A 60 2.65 5.04 -12.05
N ARG A 61 3.33 6.14 -11.69
CA ARG A 61 4.76 6.12 -11.36
C ARG A 61 5.09 5.19 -10.19
N PHE A 62 4.23 5.18 -9.17
CA PHE A 62 4.33 4.26 -8.05
C PHE A 62 4.43 2.81 -8.56
N LYS A 63 3.53 2.39 -9.44
CA LYS A 63 3.48 1.02 -9.93
C LYS A 63 4.70 0.67 -10.80
N GLU A 64 5.12 1.57 -11.68
CA GLU A 64 6.30 1.36 -12.52
C GLU A 64 7.56 1.09 -11.70
N HIS A 65 7.81 1.93 -10.69
CA HIS A 65 8.99 1.77 -9.83
C HIS A 65 8.85 0.61 -8.86
N LEU A 66 7.64 0.33 -8.36
CA LEU A 66 7.40 -0.82 -7.51
C LEU A 66 7.69 -2.13 -8.25
N ASP A 67 7.25 -2.26 -9.50
CA ASP A 67 7.52 -3.45 -10.33
C ASP A 67 9.00 -3.65 -10.58
N LYS A 68 9.73 -2.55 -10.87
CA LYS A 68 11.18 -2.61 -11.02
C LYS A 68 11.87 -3.00 -9.72
N ALA A 69 11.40 -2.48 -8.57
CA ALA A 69 11.95 -2.85 -7.28
C ALA A 69 11.71 -4.34 -6.95
N ILE A 70 10.52 -4.89 -7.24
CA ILE A 70 10.22 -6.33 -7.06
C ILE A 70 11.15 -7.20 -7.90
N GLN A 71 11.43 -6.80 -9.15
CA GLN A 71 12.39 -7.54 -9.99
C GLN A 71 13.81 -7.55 -9.41
N LEU A 72 14.22 -6.46 -8.75
CA LEU A 72 15.58 -6.29 -8.22
C LEU A 72 15.72 -6.83 -6.78
N LEU A 73 14.63 -6.92 -6.03
CA LEU A 73 14.59 -7.32 -4.62
C LEU A 73 13.41 -8.30 -4.37
N PRO A 74 13.40 -9.50 -4.99
CA PRO A 74 12.27 -10.42 -4.94
C PRO A 74 12.02 -11.05 -3.55
N GLU A 75 12.94 -10.88 -2.61
CA GLU A 75 12.81 -11.39 -1.24
C GLU A 75 12.42 -10.29 -0.24
N GLU A 76 12.25 -9.04 -0.67
CA GLU A 76 11.88 -7.94 0.22
C GLU A 76 10.36 -7.93 0.49
N PRO A 77 9.89 -8.34 1.70
CA PRO A 77 8.47 -8.46 2.00
C PRO A 77 7.73 -7.12 1.89
N PHE A 78 8.39 -5.99 2.16
CA PHE A 78 7.74 -4.69 2.10
C PHE A 78 7.24 -4.35 0.69
N LEU A 79 7.91 -4.83 -0.36
CA LEU A 79 7.48 -4.62 -1.75
C LEU A 79 6.15 -5.31 -2.06
N TYR A 80 5.98 -6.54 -1.58
CA TYR A 80 4.73 -7.28 -1.75
C TYR A 80 3.61 -6.68 -0.89
N TYR A 81 3.91 -6.16 0.30
CA TYR A 81 2.95 -5.42 1.10
C TYR A 81 2.44 -4.18 0.36
N LEU A 82 3.35 -3.39 -0.23
CA LEU A 82 3.01 -2.22 -1.05
C LEU A 82 2.21 -2.60 -2.29
N ASN A 83 2.57 -3.69 -2.98
CA ASN A 83 1.86 -4.15 -4.17
C ASN A 83 0.46 -4.67 -3.83
N GLY A 84 0.31 -5.38 -2.70
CA GLY A 84 -1.00 -5.79 -2.19
C GLY A 84 -1.91 -4.59 -1.91
N ARG A 85 -1.38 -3.54 -1.27
CA ARG A 85 -2.12 -2.29 -1.04
C ARG A 85 -2.52 -1.61 -2.35
N TYR A 86 -1.63 -1.59 -3.33
CA TYR A 86 -1.93 -1.07 -4.66
C TYR A 86 -3.05 -1.86 -5.33
N CYS A 87 -2.93 -3.18 -5.44
CA CYS A 87 -3.95 -4.07 -6.02
C CYS A 87 -5.30 -3.88 -5.33
N TYR A 88 -5.32 -3.83 -3.99
CA TYR A 88 -6.54 -3.61 -3.23
C TYR A 88 -7.17 -2.25 -3.58
N ALA A 89 -6.39 -1.17 -3.59
CA ALA A 89 -6.89 0.15 -3.97
C ALA A 89 -7.41 0.20 -5.42
N ILE A 90 -6.69 -0.41 -6.37
CA ILE A 90 -7.10 -0.48 -7.78
C ILE A 90 -8.42 -1.25 -7.93
N SER A 91 -8.59 -2.35 -7.19
CA SER A 91 -9.84 -3.13 -7.20
C SER A 91 -11.07 -2.33 -6.71
N LYS A 92 -10.83 -1.27 -5.92
CA LYS A 92 -11.86 -0.41 -5.32
C LYS A 92 -12.02 0.94 -6.01
N LEU A 93 -11.34 1.19 -7.14
CA LEU A 93 -11.45 2.48 -7.84
C LEU A 93 -12.89 2.80 -8.24
N SER A 94 -13.26 4.06 -7.99
CA SER A 94 -14.52 4.64 -8.47
C SER A 94 -14.53 4.77 -10.00
N TRP A 95 -15.72 4.91 -10.58
CA TRP A 95 -15.86 5.12 -12.03
C TRP A 95 -15.17 6.40 -12.52
N ILE A 96 -15.17 7.46 -11.70
CA ILE A 96 -14.52 8.74 -11.99
C ILE A 96 -12.99 8.56 -12.04
N GLU A 97 -12.41 7.86 -11.07
CA GLU A 97 -10.97 7.57 -11.06
C GLU A 97 -10.56 6.71 -12.26
N LYS A 98 -11.37 5.70 -12.63
CA LYS A 98 -11.14 4.86 -13.81
C LYS A 98 -11.13 5.70 -15.10
N LYS A 99 -12.11 6.59 -15.27
CA LYS A 99 -12.18 7.48 -16.44
C LYS A 99 -10.97 8.42 -16.52
N MET A 100 -10.54 8.99 -15.39
CA MET A 100 -9.35 9.85 -15.36
C MET A 100 -8.09 9.09 -15.79
N ALA A 101 -7.92 7.85 -15.33
CA ALA A 101 -6.80 6.99 -15.72
C ALA A 101 -6.82 6.67 -17.23
N ALA A 102 -7.99 6.35 -17.80
CA ALA A 102 -8.13 6.16 -19.24
C ALA A 102 -7.72 7.41 -20.04
N THR A 103 -8.14 8.61 -19.59
CA THR A 103 -7.81 9.87 -20.27
C THR A 103 -6.30 10.16 -20.25
N LEU A 104 -5.63 9.93 -19.11
CA LEU A 104 -4.21 10.27 -18.95
C LEU A 104 -3.27 9.22 -19.55
N PHE A 105 -3.64 7.94 -19.48
CA PHE A 105 -2.74 6.82 -19.80
C PHE A 105 -3.25 5.91 -20.92
N GLY A 106 -4.40 6.21 -21.52
CA GLY A 106 -5.02 5.39 -22.56
C GLY A 106 -5.56 4.03 -22.08
N LYS A 107 -5.36 3.69 -20.80
CA LYS A 107 -5.81 2.42 -20.20
C LYS A 107 -6.29 2.64 -18.77
N ILE A 108 -7.30 1.87 -18.38
CA ILE A 108 -7.79 1.82 -17.00
C ILE A 108 -6.95 0.77 -16.26
N PRO A 109 -6.26 1.10 -15.16
CA PRO A 109 -5.63 0.08 -14.34
C PRO A 109 -6.72 -0.82 -13.75
N SER A 110 -6.53 -2.13 -13.85
CA SER A 110 -7.40 -3.12 -13.25
C SER A 110 -6.59 -4.03 -12.34
N SER A 111 -7.20 -4.40 -11.22
CA SER A 111 -6.69 -5.40 -10.30
C SER A 111 -7.86 -5.97 -9.51
N THR A 112 -7.64 -7.10 -8.85
CA THR A 112 -8.65 -7.83 -8.09
C THR A 112 -8.27 -7.93 -6.61
N VAL A 113 -9.27 -8.17 -5.77
CA VAL A 113 -9.05 -8.49 -4.36
C VAL A 113 -8.21 -9.78 -4.22
N GLN A 114 -8.33 -10.72 -5.15
CA GLN A 114 -7.54 -11.95 -5.15
C GLN A 114 -6.04 -11.68 -5.35
N GLU A 115 -5.68 -10.79 -6.28
CA GLU A 115 -4.29 -10.38 -6.49
C GLU A 115 -3.73 -9.66 -5.25
N ALA A 116 -4.54 -8.81 -4.61
CA ALA A 116 -4.15 -8.17 -3.35
C ALA A 116 -3.88 -9.21 -2.26
N LEU A 117 -4.80 -10.17 -2.08
CA LEU A 117 -4.67 -11.27 -1.13
C LEU A 117 -3.38 -12.07 -1.35
N GLN A 118 -3.09 -12.45 -2.59
CA GLN A 118 -1.87 -13.21 -2.92
C GLN A 118 -0.59 -12.46 -2.55
N ASN A 119 -0.55 -11.14 -2.77
CA ASN A 119 0.60 -10.33 -2.37
C ASN A 119 0.76 -10.30 -0.85
N PHE A 120 -0.31 -10.10 -0.07
CA PHE A 120 -0.22 -10.10 1.39
C PHE A 120 0.10 -11.48 1.98
N LEU A 121 -0.34 -12.56 1.34
CA LEU A 121 0.08 -13.92 1.70
C LEU A 121 1.57 -14.14 1.38
N LYS A 122 2.07 -13.56 0.28
CA LYS A 122 3.50 -13.62 -0.04
C LYS A 122 4.36 -12.88 1.00
N VAL A 123 3.85 -11.78 1.56
CA VAL A 123 4.49 -11.12 2.71
C VAL A 123 4.62 -12.07 3.89
N GLU A 124 3.55 -12.79 4.23
CA GLU A 124 3.56 -13.74 5.35
C GLU A 124 4.47 -14.94 5.12
N ASP A 125 4.60 -15.39 3.87
CA ASP A 125 5.53 -16.44 3.44
C ASP A 125 7.00 -16.00 3.58
N LEU A 126 7.33 -14.77 3.16
CA LEU A 126 8.69 -14.22 3.24
C LEU A 126 9.07 -13.81 4.66
N HIS A 127 8.13 -13.25 5.42
CA HIS A 127 8.35 -12.77 6.78
C HIS A 127 7.07 -12.97 7.62
N PRO A 128 6.95 -14.12 8.29
CA PRO A 128 5.81 -14.40 9.16
C PRO A 128 5.64 -13.32 10.23
N ARG A 129 4.40 -12.92 10.50
CA ARG A 129 4.08 -11.87 11.49
C ARG A 129 4.68 -10.49 11.15
N PHE A 130 4.91 -10.22 9.85
CA PHE A 130 5.52 -8.99 9.33
C PHE A 130 4.98 -7.71 9.96
N SER A 131 3.66 -7.51 9.93
CA SER A 131 3.02 -6.33 10.52
C SER A 131 1.55 -6.55 10.81
N LYS A 132 1.02 -5.78 11.77
CA LYS A 132 -0.41 -5.76 12.07
C LYS A 132 -1.24 -5.28 10.87
N SER A 133 -0.71 -4.32 10.11
CA SER A 133 -1.34 -3.86 8.87
C SER A 133 -1.47 -4.97 7.83
N ASN A 134 -0.47 -5.85 7.68
CA ASN A 134 -0.55 -6.96 6.73
C ASN A 134 -1.74 -7.89 7.07
N TYR A 135 -1.87 -8.27 8.35
CA TYR A 135 -3.00 -9.09 8.78
C TYR A 135 -4.35 -8.38 8.68
N MET A 136 -4.42 -7.07 8.95
CA MET A 136 -5.62 -6.28 8.69
C MET A 136 -6.04 -6.37 7.21
N TYR A 137 -5.10 -6.20 6.28
CA TYR A 137 -5.41 -6.28 4.86
C TYR A 137 -5.76 -7.70 4.39
N LEU A 138 -5.12 -8.73 4.94
CA LEU A 138 -5.53 -10.13 4.73
C LEU A 138 -6.98 -10.33 5.15
N ALA A 139 -7.36 -9.88 6.35
CA ALA A 139 -8.74 -9.93 6.81
C ALA A 139 -9.68 -9.15 5.87
N LYS A 140 -9.35 -7.91 5.46
CA LYS A 140 -10.14 -7.12 4.49
C LYS A 140 -10.38 -7.91 3.20
N CYS A 141 -9.34 -8.52 2.63
CA CYS A 141 -9.45 -9.29 1.40
C CYS A 141 -10.36 -10.53 1.58
N TYR A 142 -10.18 -11.29 2.65
CA TYR A 142 -11.03 -12.46 2.91
C TYR A 142 -12.50 -12.10 3.12
N ILE A 143 -12.79 -10.95 3.74
CA ILE A 143 -14.17 -10.46 3.91
C ILE A 143 -14.79 -10.14 2.56
N ASP A 144 -14.08 -9.40 1.72
CA ASP A 144 -14.52 -9.07 0.37
C ASP A 144 -14.77 -10.32 -0.49
N LEU A 145 -13.99 -11.37 -0.25
CA LEU A 145 -14.14 -12.69 -0.89
C LEU A 145 -15.16 -13.59 -0.20
N LYS A 146 -15.88 -13.10 0.82
CA LYS A 146 -16.89 -13.83 1.61
C LYS A 146 -16.34 -15.09 2.31
N GLN A 147 -15.05 -15.09 2.65
CA GLN A 147 -14.35 -16.17 3.34
C GLN A 147 -14.19 -15.83 4.83
N THR A 148 -15.31 -15.80 5.55
CA THR A 148 -15.38 -15.32 6.95
C THR A 148 -14.47 -16.07 7.93
N LYS A 149 -14.27 -17.39 7.74
CA LYS A 149 -13.40 -18.19 8.62
C LYS A 149 -11.95 -17.71 8.57
N GLU A 150 -11.40 -17.49 7.37
CA GLU A 150 -10.04 -16.98 7.21
C GLU A 150 -9.94 -15.52 7.66
N ALA A 151 -10.96 -14.70 7.38
CA ALA A 151 -11.00 -13.33 7.89
C ALA A 151 -10.84 -13.27 9.43
N MET A 152 -11.61 -14.10 10.15
CA MET A 152 -11.55 -14.18 11.62
C MET A 152 -10.21 -14.71 12.12
N LYS A 153 -9.60 -15.68 11.43
CA LYS A 153 -8.25 -16.16 11.75
C LYS A 153 -7.24 -15.01 11.71
N PHE A 154 -7.24 -14.20 10.66
CA PHE A 154 -6.30 -13.07 10.57
C PHE A 154 -6.63 -11.92 11.53
N CYS A 155 -7.91 -11.67 11.84
CA CYS A 155 -8.29 -10.77 12.95
C CYS A 155 -7.60 -11.22 14.27
N ASN A 156 -7.74 -12.50 14.62
CA ASN A 156 -7.19 -13.04 15.87
C ASN A 156 -5.65 -13.05 15.89
N LEU A 157 -5.00 -13.36 14.78
CA LEU A 157 -3.54 -13.30 14.66
C LEU A 157 -3.02 -11.87 14.84
N ALA A 158 -3.74 -10.89 14.30
CA ALA A 158 -3.37 -9.50 14.43
C ALA A 158 -3.51 -8.97 15.85
N GLU A 159 -4.46 -9.45 16.65
CA GLU A 159 -4.57 -9.13 18.08
C GLU A 159 -3.35 -9.57 18.89
N GLN A 160 -2.64 -10.62 18.43
CA GLN A 160 -1.44 -11.15 19.08
C GLN A 160 -0.17 -10.36 18.74
N LEU A 161 -0.23 -9.40 17.79
CA LEU A 161 0.90 -8.53 17.47
C LEU A 161 0.90 -7.28 18.36
N PRO A 162 2.10 -6.79 18.76
CA PRO A 162 2.21 -5.57 19.54
C PRO A 162 1.67 -4.36 18.76
N CYS A 163 1.25 -3.33 19.48
CA CYS A 163 0.71 -2.10 18.92
C CYS A 163 1.64 -0.94 19.28
N VAL A 164 2.69 -0.74 18.47
CA VAL A 164 3.80 0.17 18.79
C VAL A 164 3.71 1.44 17.98
N THR A 165 3.59 1.31 16.66
CA THR A 165 3.59 2.43 15.73
C THR A 165 2.21 3.07 15.61
N LYS A 166 2.16 4.27 15.02
CA LYS A 166 0.89 4.90 14.66
C LYS A 166 0.11 4.04 13.65
N GLU A 167 0.80 3.41 12.70
CA GLU A 167 0.19 2.53 11.72
C GLU A 167 -0.45 1.30 12.41
N ASP A 168 0.24 0.69 13.39
CA ASP A 168 -0.32 -0.42 14.16
C ASP A 168 -1.60 -0.02 14.88
N LYS A 169 -1.63 1.18 15.49
CA LYS A 169 -2.82 1.69 16.20
C LYS A 169 -3.99 1.86 15.24
N MET A 170 -3.76 2.47 14.08
CA MET A 170 -4.78 2.64 13.05
C MET A 170 -5.28 1.29 12.53
N ALA A 171 -4.37 0.36 12.24
CA ALA A 171 -4.73 -0.99 11.79
C ALA A 171 -5.55 -1.74 12.85
N HIS A 172 -5.18 -1.60 14.13
CA HIS A 172 -5.89 -2.20 15.25
C HIS A 172 -7.33 -1.67 15.38
N GLU A 173 -7.52 -0.37 15.26
CA GLU A 173 -8.84 0.27 15.31
C GLU A 173 -9.72 -0.14 14.12
N ASP A 174 -9.15 -0.15 12.91
CA ASP A 174 -9.84 -0.60 11.70
C ASP A 174 -10.30 -2.05 11.81
N MET A 175 -9.41 -2.94 12.23
CA MET A 175 -9.78 -4.34 12.44
C MET A 175 -10.87 -4.49 13.49
N LYS A 176 -10.79 -3.79 14.63
CA LYS A 176 -11.83 -3.86 15.66
C LYS A 176 -13.21 -3.54 15.09
N LYS A 177 -13.32 -2.46 14.29
CA LYS A 177 -14.57 -2.07 13.63
C LYS A 177 -15.09 -3.12 12.65
N MET A 178 -14.19 -3.77 11.91
CA MET A 178 -14.56 -4.81 10.96
C MET A 178 -14.96 -6.11 11.65
N CYS A 179 -14.18 -6.58 12.64
CA CYS A 179 -14.38 -7.88 13.25
C CYS A 179 -15.58 -7.89 14.23
N THR A 180 -16.07 -6.73 14.71
CA THR A 180 -17.35 -6.63 15.43
C THR A 180 -18.55 -7.02 14.58
N ALA A 181 -18.48 -6.87 13.25
CA ALA A 181 -19.57 -7.24 12.34
C ALA A 181 -19.75 -8.76 12.18
N PHE A 182 -18.81 -9.59 12.65
CA PHE A 182 -18.92 -11.05 12.63
C PHE A 182 -19.38 -11.66 13.97
N LYS A 183 -19.51 -10.84 15.01
CA LYS A 183 -19.89 -11.27 16.37
C LYS A 183 -21.38 -11.06 16.67
N GLY A 184 -22.17 -10.56 15.72
CA GLY A 184 -23.62 -10.46 15.76
C GLY A 184 -24.25 -11.32 14.68
#